data_AF-A0A4Y8I5B5-F1
#
_entry.id   AF-A0A4Y8I5B5-F1
#
_cell.length_a   1.000
_cell.length_b   1.000
_cell.length_c   1.000
_cell.angle_alpha   90.00
_cell.angle_beta   90.00
_cell.angle_gamma   90.00
#
_symmetry.space_group_name_H-M   'P 1'
#
loop_
_entity.id
_entity.type
_entity.pdbx_description
1 polymer ?
#
loop_
_entity_poly.entity_id
_entity_poly.type
_entity_poly.pdbx_seq_one_letter_code
_entity_poly.pdbx_strand_id
1 'polypeptide(L)'
;MSNLFDDVKKNLKEWGSLAADKAEELTKVGRLKIDILSLNREIEKNFVELGGKVYELIYKEDQGRIKSNDEVKKIIQRIATFEETREEKISEIRDFSSDDDIDVKSVKKESK
;
A
#
# COMPACT_ATOMS: atom_id res chain seq x y z
N MET A 1 44.05 -3.01 -31.48
CA MET A 1 42.63 -3.06 -31.89
C MET A 1 41.89 -4.19 -31.14
N SER A 2 41.99 -4.24 -29.80
CA SER A 2 41.26 -5.19 -28.94
C SER A 2 40.23 -4.51 -28.04
N ASN A 3 40.19 -3.17 -28.02
CA ASN A 3 39.44 -2.40 -27.04
C ASN A 3 37.92 -2.34 -27.33
N LEU A 4 37.49 -2.47 -28.59
CA LEU A 4 36.07 -2.35 -28.95
C LEU A 4 35.19 -3.49 -28.42
N PHE A 5 35.71 -4.73 -28.41
CA PHE A 5 34.96 -5.87 -27.88
C PHE A 5 34.88 -5.84 -26.36
N ASP A 6 35.97 -5.43 -25.69
CA ASP A 6 36.00 -5.25 -24.25
C ASP A 6 35.11 -4.08 -23.80
N ASP A 7 35.06 -2.98 -24.56
CA ASP A 7 34.17 -1.84 -24.30
C ASP A 7 32.69 -2.24 -24.46
N VAL A 8 32.35 -3.03 -25.49
CA VAL A 8 30.99 -3.56 -25.66
C VAL A 8 30.61 -4.50 -24.51
N LYS A 9 31.52 -5.38 -24.08
CA LYS A 9 31.29 -6.30 -22.95
C LYS A 9 31.15 -5.56 -21.63
N LYS A 10 31.95 -4.51 -21.41
CA LYS A 10 31.90 -3.66 -20.22
C LYS A 10 30.58 -2.88 -20.16
N ASN A 11 30.19 -2.24 -21.25
CA ASN A 11 28.90 -1.58 -21.35
C ASN A 11 27.76 -2.60 -21.16
N LEU A 12 27.73 -3.72 -21.88
CA LEU A 12 26.66 -4.72 -21.70
C LEU A 12 26.50 -5.17 -20.23
N LYS A 13 27.60 -5.30 -19.50
CA LYS A 13 27.58 -5.63 -18.06
C LYS A 13 27.03 -4.49 -17.20
N GLU A 14 27.44 -3.25 -17.44
CA GLU A 14 26.95 -2.07 -16.72
C GLU A 14 25.46 -1.83 -16.97
N TRP A 15 25.02 -1.92 -18.23
CA TRP A 15 23.63 -1.77 -18.62
C TRP A 15 22.76 -2.93 -18.12
N GLY A 16 23.30 -4.15 -18.13
CA GLY A 16 22.64 -5.33 -17.54
C GLY A 16 22.48 -5.20 -16.03
N SER A 17 23.47 -4.68 -15.31
CA SER A 17 23.39 -4.39 -13.87
C SER A 17 22.33 -3.33 -13.60
N LEU A 18 22.37 -2.20 -14.31
CA LEU A 18 21.40 -1.11 -14.17
C LEU A 18 19.96 -1.58 -14.43
N ALA A 19 19.75 -2.41 -15.46
CA ALA A 19 18.43 -2.96 -15.77
C ALA A 19 17.94 -3.94 -14.71
N ALA A 20 18.84 -4.76 -14.14
CA ALA A 20 18.51 -5.66 -13.04
C ALA A 20 18.11 -4.90 -11.77
N ASP A 21 18.89 -3.86 -11.41
CA ASP A 21 18.61 -3.01 -10.24
C ASP A 21 17.25 -2.31 -10.38
N LYS A 22 16.96 -1.73 -11.55
CA LYS A 22 15.64 -1.12 -11.85
C LYS A 22 14.49 -2.12 -11.84
N ALA A 23 14.72 -3.34 -12.33
CA ALA A 23 13.69 -4.39 -12.31
C ALA A 23 13.38 -4.86 -10.88
N GLU A 24 14.39 -4.95 -10.02
CA GLU A 24 14.23 -5.27 -8.61
C GLU A 24 13.41 -4.20 -7.88
N GLU A 25 13.73 -2.92 -8.12
CA GLU A 25 13.00 -1.78 -7.57
C GLU A 25 11.52 -1.79 -7.99
N LEU A 26 11.24 -1.94 -9.29
CA LEU A 26 9.87 -2.02 -9.80
C LEU A 26 9.10 -3.21 -9.22
N THR A 27 9.77 -4.35 -9.03
CA THR A 27 9.18 -5.53 -8.40
C THR A 27 8.83 -5.26 -6.94
N LYS A 28 9.71 -4.59 -6.20
CA LYS A 28 9.47 -4.20 -4.81
C LYS A 28 8.28 -3.24 -4.70
N VAL A 29 8.27 -2.18 -5.50
CA VAL A 29 7.15 -1.22 -5.56
C VAL A 29 5.84 -1.92 -5.94
N GLY A 30 5.88 -2.83 -6.92
CA GLY A 30 4.74 -3.63 -7.33
C GLY A 30 4.14 -4.45 -6.18
N ARG A 31 5.01 -5.10 -5.37
CA ARG A 31 4.59 -5.84 -4.18
C ARG A 31 3.93 -4.92 -3.15
N LEU A 32 4.54 -3.77 -2.84
CA LEU A 32 3.98 -2.79 -1.90
C LEU A 32 2.61 -2.28 -2.36
N LYS A 33 2.41 -2.06 -3.66
CA LYS A 33 1.10 -1.68 -4.22
C LYS A 33 0.04 -2.77 -4.02
N ILE A 34 0.38 -4.04 -4.23
CA ILE A 34 -0.53 -5.17 -3.98
C ILE A 34 -0.91 -5.25 -2.50
N ASP A 35 0.05 -5.03 -1.61
CA ASP A 35 -0.20 -4.99 -0.16
C ASP A 35 -1.16 -3.86 0.22
N ILE A 36 -0.95 -2.64 -0.34
CA ILE A 36 -1.83 -1.49 -0.13
C ILE A 36 -3.26 -1.79 -0.62
N LEU A 37 -3.41 -2.41 -1.81
CA LEU A 37 -4.72 -2.82 -2.32
C LEU A 37 -5.41 -3.84 -1.39
N SER A 38 -4.63 -4.75 -0.81
CA SER A 38 -5.14 -5.73 0.14
C SER A 38 -5.60 -5.07 1.45
N LEU A 39 -4.81 -4.11 1.97
CA LEU A 39 -5.17 -3.31 3.14
C LEU A 39 -6.44 -2.48 2.89
N ASN A 40 -6.58 -1.86 1.71
CA ASN A 40 -7.80 -1.12 1.35
C ASN A 40 -9.04 -2.03 1.44
N ARG A 41 -8.96 -3.25 0.89
CA ARG A 41 -10.06 -4.22 0.96
C ARG A 41 -10.39 -4.63 2.40
N GLU A 42 -9.38 -4.80 3.25
CA GLU A 42 -9.62 -5.11 4.67
C GLU A 42 -10.27 -3.93 5.41
N ILE A 43 -9.83 -2.69 5.15
CA ILE A 43 -10.45 -1.47 5.69
C ILE A 43 -11.92 -1.40 5.26
N GLU A 44 -12.22 -1.59 3.96
CA GLU A 44 -13.59 -1.59 3.43
C GLU A 44 -14.48 -2.63 4.12
N LYS A 45 -14.00 -3.87 4.27
CA LYS A 45 -14.74 -4.92 4.98
C LYS A 45 -15.05 -4.53 6.43
N ASN A 46 -14.10 -3.91 7.13
CA ASN A 46 -14.31 -3.46 8.50
C ASN A 46 -15.30 -2.29 8.57
N PHE A 47 -15.31 -1.39 7.58
CA PHE A 47 -16.34 -0.35 7.52
C PHE A 47 -17.74 -0.91 7.29
N VAL A 48 -17.87 -1.94 6.44
CA VAL A 48 -19.14 -2.66 6.27
C VAL A 48 -19.58 -3.32 7.58
N GLU A 49 -18.66 -4.01 8.26
CA GLU A 49 -18.90 -4.63 9.58
C GLU A 49 -19.34 -3.58 10.61
N LEU A 50 -18.63 -2.45 10.69
CA LEU A 50 -18.94 -1.33 11.58
C LEU A 50 -20.34 -0.76 11.31
N GLY A 51 -20.66 -0.49 10.04
CA GLY A 51 -21.97 0.02 9.64
C GLY A 51 -23.10 -0.93 10.00
N GLY A 52 -22.91 -2.23 9.77
CA GLY A 52 -23.85 -3.27 10.18
C GLY A 52 -24.08 -3.30 11.68
N LYS A 53 -23.01 -3.21 12.48
CA LYS A 53 -23.10 -3.20 13.94
C LYS A 53 -23.78 -1.94 14.47
N VAL A 54 -23.44 -0.78 13.92
CA VAL A 54 -24.10 0.50 14.27
C VAL A 54 -25.59 0.44 13.96
N TYR A 55 -25.97 -0.09 12.79
CA TYR A 55 -27.37 -0.25 12.42
C TYR A 55 -28.11 -1.19 13.39
N GLU A 56 -27.53 -2.33 13.74
CA GLU A 56 -28.09 -3.26 14.72
C GLU A 56 -28.33 -2.58 16.08
N LEU A 57 -27.30 -1.91 16.61
CA LEU A 57 -27.37 -1.26 17.92
C LEU A 57 -28.42 -0.14 17.97
N ILE A 58 -28.48 0.72 16.95
CA ILE A 58 -29.41 1.86 16.92
C ILE A 58 -30.83 1.41 16.60
N TYR A 59 -31.01 0.64 15.53
CA TYR A 59 -32.33 0.41 14.94
C TYR A 59 -33.00 -0.84 15.48
N LYS A 60 -32.25 -1.91 15.78
CA LYS A 60 -32.83 -3.18 16.26
C LYS A 60 -32.86 -3.28 17.77
N GLU A 61 -31.81 -2.82 18.45
CA GLU A 61 -31.64 -3.02 19.90
C GLU A 61 -31.94 -1.76 20.74
N ASP A 62 -32.15 -0.59 20.12
CA ASP A 62 -32.31 0.72 20.79
C ASP A 62 -31.16 1.04 21.80
N GLN A 63 -29.99 0.48 21.54
CA GLN A 63 -28.77 0.66 22.32
C GLN A 63 -28.05 1.93 21.85
N GLY A 64 -28.46 3.09 22.37
CA GLY A 64 -27.86 4.39 22.03
C GLY A 64 -26.38 4.59 22.44
N ARG A 65 -25.76 3.65 23.16
CA ARG A 65 -24.38 3.77 23.69
C ARG A 65 -23.33 3.12 22.80
N ILE A 66 -23.29 3.50 21.52
CA ILE A 66 -22.39 2.95 20.49
C ILE A 66 -20.91 3.10 20.87
N LYS A 67 -20.50 4.28 21.34
CA LYS A 67 -19.10 4.57 21.69
C LYS A 67 -18.55 3.64 22.79
N SER A 68 -19.43 3.17 23.68
CA SER A 68 -19.05 2.31 24.79
C SER A 68 -19.08 0.83 24.43
N ASN A 69 -19.65 0.47 23.27
CA ASN A 69 -19.75 -0.90 22.81
C ASN A 69 -18.36 -1.46 22.44
N ASP A 70 -17.99 -2.59 23.03
CA ASP A 70 -16.64 -3.15 22.88
C ASP A 70 -16.41 -3.78 21.50
N GLU A 71 -17.45 -4.28 20.83
CA GLU A 71 -17.33 -4.76 19.44
C GLU A 71 -17.07 -3.61 18.49
N VAL A 72 -17.80 -2.51 18.64
CA VAL A 72 -17.58 -1.28 17.85
C VAL A 72 -16.15 -0.76 18.06
N LYS A 73 -15.66 -0.70 19.30
CA LYS A 73 -14.28 -0.27 19.57
C LYS A 73 -13.24 -1.19 18.91
N LYS A 74 -13.46 -2.51 18.94
CA LYS A 74 -12.56 -3.47 18.29
C LYS A 74 -12.49 -3.28 16.78
N ILE A 75 -13.63 -3.03 16.13
CA ILE A 75 -13.66 -2.76 14.68
C ILE A 75 -12.93 -1.46 14.37
N ILE A 76 -13.15 -0.39 15.14
CA ILE A 76 -12.44 0.89 14.98
C ILE A 76 -10.93 0.71 15.16
N GLN A 77 -10.50 -0.04 16.18
CA GLN A 77 -9.07 -0.33 16.40
C GLN A 77 -8.46 -1.08 15.22
N ARG A 78 -9.14 -2.10 14.67
CA ARG A 78 -8.68 -2.81 13.47
C ARG A 78 -8.52 -1.88 12.27
N ILE A 79 -9.49 -1.01 12.02
CA ILE A 79 -9.42 -0.01 10.95
C ILE A 79 -8.19 0.88 11.15
N ALA A 80 -8.02 1.45 12.34
CA ALA A 80 -6.90 2.34 12.64
C ALA A 80 -5.54 1.66 12.42
N THR A 81 -5.39 0.40 12.85
CA THR A 81 -4.15 -0.37 12.61
C THR A 81 -3.90 -0.59 11.13
N PHE A 82 -4.92 -0.95 10.34
CA PHE A 82 -4.75 -1.14 8.91
C PHE A 82 -4.43 0.17 8.17
N GLU A 83 -5.02 1.29 8.59
CA GLU A 83 -4.71 2.62 8.06
C GLU A 83 -3.27 3.03 8.36
N GLU A 84 -2.79 2.79 9.58
CA GLU A 84 -1.40 3.03 9.98
C GLU A 84 -0.43 2.21 9.13
N THR A 85 -0.63 0.89 9.04
CA THR A 85 0.22 0.01 8.21
C THR A 85 0.17 0.40 6.72
N ARG A 86 -0.98 0.85 6.22
CA ARG A 86 -1.12 1.33 4.85
C ARG A 86 -0.29 2.59 4.62
N GLU A 87 -0.32 3.54 5.55
CA GLU A 87 0.45 4.77 5.43
C GLU A 87 1.96 4.50 5.48
N GLU A 88 2.41 3.58 6.33
CA GLU A 88 3.81 3.12 6.36
C GLU A 88 4.25 2.58 4.99
N LYS A 89 3.46 1.72 4.36
CA LYS A 89 3.75 1.18 3.01
C LYS A 89 3.74 2.25 1.93
N ILE A 90 2.85 3.25 2.04
CA ILE A 90 2.82 4.39 1.12
C ILE A 90 4.08 5.27 1.31
N SER A 91 4.52 5.47 2.55
CA SER A 91 5.77 6.18 2.85
C SER A 91 6.97 5.44 2.29
N GLU A 92 7.02 4.12 2.44
CA GLU A 92 8.09 3.29 1.86
C GLU A 92 8.18 3.51 0.34
N ILE A 93 7.04 3.46 -0.39
CA ILE A 93 7.03 3.76 -1.83
C ILE A 93 7.52 5.19 -2.11
N ARG A 94 7.13 6.18 -1.29
CA ARG A 94 7.54 7.58 -1.47
C ARG A 94 9.05 7.74 -1.36
N ASP A 95 9.66 7.09 -0.37
CA ASP A 95 11.09 7.13 -0.14
C ASP A 95 11.86 6.51 -1.31
N PHE A 96 11.35 5.44 -1.94
CA PHE A 96 11.91 4.89 -3.19
C PHE A 96 11.75 5.84 -4.38
N SER A 97 10.59 6.48 -4.53
CA SER A 97 10.29 7.33 -5.70
C SER A 97 10.95 8.71 -5.73
N SER A 98 11.76 9.05 -4.72
CA SER A 98 12.51 10.32 -4.69
C SER A 98 13.81 10.26 -5.49
N ASP A 99 14.22 9.07 -5.96
CA ASP A 99 15.50 8.84 -6.64
C ASP A 99 15.43 8.59 -8.16
N ASP A 100 14.28 8.31 -8.80
CA ASP A 100 14.12 8.32 -10.27
C ASP A 100 12.65 8.11 -10.72
N ASP A 101 12.36 8.46 -11.99
CA ASP A 101 11.09 8.43 -12.77
C ASP A 101 10.05 7.29 -12.51
N ILE A 102 9.53 7.14 -11.29
CA ILE A 102 8.40 6.26 -10.98
C ILE A 102 7.16 7.12 -10.71
N ASP A 103 6.16 7.09 -11.61
CA ASP A 103 4.92 7.85 -11.46
C ASP A 103 4.03 7.33 -10.32
N VAL A 104 4.27 7.87 -9.11
CA VAL A 104 3.49 7.61 -7.88
C VAL A 104 2.13 8.34 -7.90
N LYS A 105 1.84 9.19 -8.90
CA LYS A 105 0.58 9.95 -8.94
C LYS A 105 -0.66 9.07 -9.13
N SER A 106 -0.51 7.79 -9.50
CA SER A 106 -1.60 6.83 -9.64
C SER A 106 -2.20 6.35 -8.31
N VAL A 107 -1.45 6.37 -7.20
CA VAL A 107 -1.93 5.80 -5.91
C VAL A 107 -2.88 6.75 -5.17
N LYS A 108 -2.80 8.05 -5.43
CA LYS A 108 -3.59 9.08 -4.73
C LYS A 108 -4.96 9.36 -5.35
N LYS A 109 -5.26 8.80 -6.53
CA LYS A 109 -6.44 9.19 -7.33
C LYS A 109 -7.72 8.42 -6.99
N GLU A 110 -7.62 7.31 -6.24
CA GLU A 110 -8.77 6.48 -5.87
C GLU A 110 -9.39 6.83 -4.51
N SER A 111 -8.92 7.89 -3.83
CA SER A 111 -9.42 8.29 -2.51
C SER A 111 -10.21 9.61 -2.52
N LYS A 112 -10.94 9.89 -3.61
CA LYS A 112 -11.85 11.04 -3.69
C LYS A 112 -13.27 10.62 -4.05
#